data_AF-S2QX26-F1
#
_entry.id   AF-S2QX26-F1
#
_cell.length_a   1.000
_cell.length_b   1.000
_cell.length_c   1.000
_cell.angle_alpha   90.00
_cell.angle_beta   90.00
_cell.angle_gamma   90.00
#
_symmetry.space_group_name_H-M   'P 1'
#
loop_
_entity.id
_entity.type
_entity.pdbx_description
1 polymer ?
#
loop_
_entity_poly.entity_id
_entity_poly.type
_entity_poly.pdbx_seq_one_letter_code
_entity_poly.pdbx_strand_id
1 'polypeptide(L)'
;MAVDHQELPQAIYSTTGNVSACGAVSALLMLHADQFNLVQRVMVDGAIQEKFASLVANAVGGDVIFDKQNDLKNSEVTLLRWVIERSFGWLQKCRRLWKNCEREFHKSAMMVTLSFLRFMLKKH
;
A
#
# COMPACT_ATOMS: atom_id res chain seq x y z
N MET A 1 -2.29 2.21 0.30
CA MET A 1 -1.32 2.67 -0.71
C MET A 1 -0.80 1.45 -1.44
N ALA A 2 -0.64 1.53 -2.75
CA ALA A 2 0.00 0.52 -3.58
C ALA A 2 1.38 1.03 -4.00
N VAL A 3 2.39 0.18 -3.85
CA VAL A 3 3.77 0.41 -4.27
C VAL A 3 4.23 -0.77 -5.10
N ASP A 4 5.06 -0.52 -6.12
CA ASP A 4 5.67 -1.59 -6.90
C ASP A 4 6.95 -2.14 -6.24
N HIS A 5 7.55 -3.13 -6.88
CA HIS A 5 8.80 -3.77 -6.44
C HIS A 5 10.01 -2.83 -6.44
N GLN A 6 9.94 -1.69 -7.13
CA GLN A 6 10.97 -0.64 -7.15
C GLN A 6 10.71 0.46 -6.11
N GLU A 7 9.66 0.30 -5.31
CA GLU A 7 9.20 1.22 -4.27
C GLU A 7 8.62 2.53 -4.83
N LEU A 8 8.12 2.49 -6.07
CA LEU A 8 7.40 3.60 -6.67
C LEU A 8 5.92 3.52 -6.27
N PRO A 9 5.33 4.62 -5.76
CA PRO A 9 3.92 4.64 -5.42
C PRO A 9 3.07 4.60 -6.69
N GLN A 10 2.21 3.58 -6.78
CA GLN A 10 1.29 3.40 -7.91
C GLN A 10 -0.09 4.02 -7.60
N ALA A 11 -0.55 3.93 -6.34
CA ALA A 11 -1.80 4.55 -5.91
C ALA A 11 -1.80 4.90 -4.43
N ILE A 12 -2.37 6.07 -4.09
CA ILE A 12 -2.54 6.55 -2.72
C ILE A 12 -4.02 6.85 -2.51
N TYR A 13 -4.60 6.23 -1.49
CA TYR A 13 -5.99 6.45 -1.09
C TYR A 13 -6.04 6.73 0.41
N SER A 14 -6.77 7.78 0.79
CA SER A 14 -6.94 8.22 2.18
C SER A 14 -8.40 8.10 2.57
N THR A 15 -8.68 7.51 3.74
CA THR A 15 -10.03 7.25 4.25
C THR A 15 -10.22 7.84 5.63
N THR A 16 -11.48 7.91 6.07
CA THR A 16 -11.80 8.13 7.48
C THR A 16 -11.33 6.95 8.33
N GLY A 17 -11.06 7.19 9.61
CA GLY A 17 -10.65 6.14 10.56
C GLY A 17 -11.73 5.09 10.88
N ASN A 18 -12.95 5.28 10.38
CA ASN A 18 -14.06 4.34 10.53
C ASN A 18 -14.08 3.25 9.43
N VAL A 19 -13.25 3.40 8.38
CA VAL A 19 -13.15 2.40 7.31
C VAL A 19 -12.14 1.33 7.73
N SER A 20 -12.53 0.06 7.65
CA SER A 20 -11.62 -1.05 7.91
C SER A 20 -10.48 -1.08 6.88
N ALA A 21 -9.31 -1.61 7.25
CA ALA A 21 -8.17 -1.73 6.33
C ALA A 21 -8.55 -2.48 5.04
N CYS A 22 -9.33 -3.56 5.16
CA CYS A 22 -9.89 -4.31 4.05
C CYS A 22 -10.77 -3.43 3.13
N GLY A 23 -11.67 -2.64 3.71
CA GLY A 23 -12.52 -1.72 2.94
C GLY A 23 -11.71 -0.63 2.22
N ALA A 24 -10.68 -0.09 2.88
CA ALA A 24 -9.82 0.93 2.30
C ALA A 24 -8.97 0.40 1.13
N VAL A 25 -8.42 -0.82 1.23
CA VAL A 25 -7.67 -1.43 0.12
C VAL A 25 -8.60 -1.83 -1.01
N SER A 26 -9.81 -2.34 -0.73
CA SER A 26 -10.81 -2.62 -1.77
C SER A 26 -11.13 -1.37 -2.59
N ALA A 27 -11.43 -0.26 -1.91
CA ALA A 27 -11.72 1.01 -2.56
C ALA A 27 -10.53 1.54 -3.38
N LEU A 28 -9.30 1.42 -2.85
CA LEU A 28 -8.10 1.79 -3.60
C LEU A 28 -7.96 1.00 -4.90
N LEU A 29 -8.16 -0.32 -4.86
CA LEU A 29 -8.05 -1.18 -6.03
C LEU A 29 -9.15 -0.90 -7.05
N MET A 30 -10.39 -0.73 -6.60
CA MET A 30 -11.53 -0.41 -7.47
C MET A 30 -11.36 0.94 -8.17
N LEU A 31 -10.88 1.97 -7.45
CA LEU A 31 -10.66 3.31 -8.01
C LEU A 31 -9.56 3.36 -9.06
N HIS A 32 -8.62 2.40 -9.01
CA HIS A 32 -7.45 2.35 -9.86
C HIS A 32 -7.40 1.05 -10.70
N ALA A 33 -8.53 0.37 -10.89
CA ALA A 33 -8.58 -0.94 -11.56
C ALA A 33 -7.95 -0.88 -12.97
N ASP A 34 -8.26 0.16 -13.74
CA ASP A 34 -7.70 0.37 -15.09
C ASP A 34 -6.16 0.47 -15.10
N GLN A 35 -5.57 0.96 -14.01
CA GLN A 35 -4.11 1.10 -13.87
C GLN A 35 -3.44 -0.23 -13.50
N PHE A 36 -4.21 -1.20 -13.00
CA PHE A 36 -3.71 -2.48 -12.54
C PHE A 36 -3.98 -3.64 -13.51
N ASN A 37 -4.45 -3.37 -14.73
CA ASN A 37 -4.76 -4.39 -15.75
C ASN A 37 -3.60 -5.33 -16.12
N LEU A 38 -2.35 -4.91 -15.90
CA LEU A 38 -1.14 -5.72 -16.16
C LEU A 38 -0.55 -6.35 -14.89
N VAL A 39 -1.14 -6.08 -13.73
CA VAL A 39 -0.63 -6.56 -12.45
C VAL A 39 -1.02 -8.03 -12.28
N GLN A 40 -0.03 -8.89 -12.41
CA GLN A 40 -0.22 -10.34 -12.22
C GLN A 40 -0.34 -10.74 -10.75
N ARG A 41 0.19 -9.92 -9.83
CA ARG A 41 0.34 -10.30 -8.44
C ARG A 41 0.27 -9.11 -7.50
N VAL A 42 -0.57 -9.21 -6.47
CA VAL A 42 -0.72 -8.20 -5.42
C VAL A 42 -0.34 -8.81 -4.08
N MET A 43 0.64 -8.21 -3.41
CA MET A 43 0.95 -8.56 -2.02
C MET A 43 0.18 -7.65 -1.06
N VAL A 44 -0.44 -8.25 -0.06
CA VAL A 44 -1.24 -7.54 0.95
C VAL A 44 -0.73 -7.87 2.36
N ASP A 45 -0.71 -6.87 3.24
CA ASP A 45 -0.36 -7.03 4.65
C ASP A 45 -1.22 -8.12 5.31
N GLY A 46 -0.60 -8.95 6.14
CA GLY A 46 -1.22 -10.10 6.82
C GLY A 46 -2.37 -9.73 7.77
N ALA A 47 -2.47 -8.47 8.17
CA ALA A 47 -3.63 -7.97 8.91
C ALA A 47 -4.93 -7.98 8.08
N ILE A 48 -4.86 -8.17 6.76
CA ILE A 48 -6.00 -8.18 5.86
C ILE A 48 -6.44 -9.63 5.62
N GLN A 49 -7.71 -9.92 5.95
CA GLN A 49 -8.28 -11.27 6.00
C GLN A 49 -8.35 -11.96 4.62
N GLU A 50 -8.31 -13.29 4.59
CA GLU A 50 -8.38 -14.12 3.37
C GLU A 50 -9.66 -13.88 2.54
N LYS A 51 -10.78 -13.48 3.15
CA LYS A 51 -12.02 -13.09 2.44
C LYS A 51 -11.81 -11.89 1.49
N PHE A 52 -10.71 -11.17 1.64
CA PHE A 52 -10.30 -10.08 0.77
C PHE A 52 -9.70 -10.57 -0.55
N ALA A 53 -9.13 -11.78 -0.62
CA ALA A 53 -8.47 -12.28 -1.83
C ALA A 53 -9.43 -12.34 -3.02
N SER A 54 -10.67 -12.79 -2.78
CA SER A 54 -11.68 -12.86 -3.85
C SER A 54 -12.05 -11.48 -4.38
N LEU A 55 -12.10 -10.45 -3.52
CA LEU A 55 -12.35 -9.08 -3.94
C LEU A 55 -11.20 -8.52 -4.77
N VAL A 56 -9.95 -8.75 -4.37
CA VAL A 56 -8.78 -8.30 -5.13
C VAL A 56 -8.63 -9.05 -6.45
N ALA A 57 -8.87 -10.36 -6.46
CA ALA A 57 -8.85 -11.16 -7.68
C ALA A 57 -9.90 -10.65 -8.68
N ASN A 58 -11.10 -10.30 -8.23
CA ASN A 58 -12.13 -9.69 -9.08
C ASN A 58 -11.78 -8.27 -9.54
N ALA A 59 -11.00 -7.52 -8.75
CA ALA A 59 -10.63 -6.14 -9.03
C ALA A 59 -9.50 -5.99 -10.07
N VAL A 60 -8.47 -6.83 -9.92
CA VAL A 60 -7.19 -6.68 -10.62
C VAL A 60 -6.99 -7.83 -11.62
N GLY A 61 -7.74 -8.92 -11.50
CA GLY A 61 -7.56 -10.13 -12.33
C GLY A 61 -6.27 -10.90 -12.03
N GLY A 62 -5.51 -10.49 -11.01
CA GLY A 62 -4.22 -11.06 -10.63
C GLY A 62 -4.27 -11.91 -9.36
N ASP A 63 -3.19 -12.65 -9.12
CA ASP A 63 -2.99 -13.49 -7.94
C ASP A 63 -2.74 -12.65 -6.68
N VAL A 64 -3.35 -13.05 -5.57
CA VAL A 64 -3.15 -12.37 -4.27
C VAL A 64 -2.20 -13.18 -3.42
N ILE A 65 -1.07 -12.58 -3.04
CA ILE A 65 -0.17 -13.14 -2.03
C ILE A 65 -0.43 -12.43 -0.70
N PHE A 66 -0.77 -13.21 0.32
CA PHE A 66 -0.86 -12.70 1.68
C PHE A 66 0.50 -12.81 2.36
N ASP A 67 0.91 -11.74 3.04
CA ASP A 67 2.03 -11.77 3.98
C ASP A 67 1.64 -12.59 5.22
N LYS A 68 1.85 -13.91 5.20
CA LYS A 68 1.62 -14.74 6.38
C LYS A 68 2.74 -14.48 7.39
N GLN A 69 2.37 -13.88 8.52
CA GLN A 69 3.25 -13.62 9.68
C GLN A 69 3.97 -14.86 10.24
N ASN A 70 3.60 -16.09 9.80
CA ASN A 70 4.11 -17.36 10.31
C ASN A 70 5.28 -17.99 9.53
N ASP A 71 5.80 -17.36 8.47
CA ASP A 71 6.94 -17.91 7.70
C ASP A 71 8.31 -17.67 8.35
N LEU A 72 8.35 -17.11 9.57
CA LEU A 72 9.55 -17.00 10.40
C LEU A 72 10.19 -18.36 10.77
N LYS A 73 9.49 -19.49 10.57
CA LYS A 73 10.05 -20.82 10.84
C LYS A 73 11.19 -21.21 9.89
N ASN A 74 11.30 -20.57 8.71
CA ASN A 74 12.35 -20.86 7.73
C ASN A 74 13.34 -19.70 7.51
N SER A 75 13.29 -18.62 8.30
CA SER A 75 14.25 -17.50 8.23
C SER A 75 14.39 -16.82 6.86
N GLU A 76 13.48 -17.07 5.91
CA GLU A 76 13.42 -16.36 4.64
C GLU A 76 12.34 -15.27 4.76
N VAL A 77 12.78 -14.05 5.04
CA VAL A 77 11.90 -12.88 4.98
C VAL A 77 11.45 -12.72 3.54
N THR A 78 10.15 -12.79 3.28
CA THR A 78 9.56 -12.54 1.95
C THR A 78 10.12 -11.24 1.39
N LEU A 79 10.91 -11.31 0.31
CA LEU A 79 11.63 -10.17 -0.28
C LEU A 79 10.72 -8.94 -0.54
N LEU A 80 9.44 -9.19 -0.80
CA LEU A 80 8.42 -8.17 -1.05
C LEU A 80 7.93 -7.45 0.22
N ARG A 81 8.06 -8.04 1.41
CA ARG A 81 7.69 -7.40 2.70
C ARG A 81 8.56 -6.18 3.00
N TRP A 82 9.86 -6.29 2.70
CA TRP A 82 10.81 -5.20 2.89
C TRP A 82 10.44 -3.94 2.11
N VAL A 83 9.84 -4.07 0.92
CA VAL A 83 9.36 -2.94 0.11
C VAL A 83 8.29 -2.15 0.87
N ILE A 84 7.34 -2.85 1.49
CA ILE A 84 6.26 -2.26 2.28
C ILE A 84 6.83 -1.56 3.52
N GLU A 85 7.62 -2.29 4.31
CA GLU A 85 8.20 -1.76 5.55
C GLU A 85 9.10 -0.56 5.32
N ARG A 86 9.94 -0.61 4.27
CA ARG A 86 10.84 0.50 3.90
C ARG A 86 10.06 1.73 3.44
N SER A 87 9.02 1.55 2.64
CA SER A 87 8.12 2.62 2.21
C SER A 87 7.49 3.33 3.41
N PHE A 88 6.97 2.57 4.38
CA PHE A 88 6.47 3.14 5.63
C PHE A 88 7.55 3.83 6.45
N GLY A 89 8.75 3.26 6.51
CA GLY A 89 9.91 3.87 7.18
C GLY A 89 10.26 5.25 6.62
N TRP A 90 10.14 5.47 5.30
CA TRP A 90 10.35 6.80 4.72
C TRP A 90 9.23 7.78 5.05
N LEU A 91 7.97 7.32 5.00
CA LEU A 91 6.83 8.17 5.36
C LEU A 91 6.91 8.61 6.83
N GLN A 92 7.33 7.72 7.73
CA GLN A 92 7.52 8.05 9.15
C GLN A 92 8.61 9.11 9.38
N LYS A 93 9.60 9.25 8.50
CA LYS A 93 10.61 10.32 8.56
C LYS A 93 10.05 11.69 8.15
N CYS A 94 8.91 11.73 7.47
CA CYS A 94 8.30 12.98 7.04
C CYS A 94 7.44 13.57 8.16
N ARG A 95 8.00 14.50 8.95
CA ARG A 95 7.34 15.16 10.10
C ARG A 95 5.93 15.70 9.79
N ARG A 96 5.69 16.12 8.54
CA ARG A 96 4.39 16.67 8.11
C ARG A 96 3.29 15.62 7.94
N LEU A 97 3.64 14.33 7.88
CA LEU A 97 2.69 13.20 7.84
C LEU A 97 2.24 12.74 9.23
N TRP A 98 2.49 13.55 10.27
CA TRP A 98 2.00 13.25 11.60
C TRP A 98 0.47 13.16 11.63
N LYS A 99 -0.04 12.29 12.51
CA LYS A 99 -1.48 11.99 12.61
C LYS A 99 -2.26 13.28 12.86
N ASN A 100 -3.33 13.49 12.10
CA ASN A 100 -4.22 14.66 12.20
C ASN A 100 -3.59 16.01 11.83
N CYS A 101 -2.40 16.05 11.20
CA CYS A 101 -1.84 17.30 10.71
C CYS A 101 -2.69 17.94 9.59
N GLU A 102 -3.29 17.11 8.73
CA GLU A 102 -4.10 17.56 7.60
C GLU A 102 -5.59 17.36 7.94
N ARG A 103 -6.37 18.44 7.81
CA ARG A 103 -7.82 18.42 8.08
C ARG A 103 -8.63 17.75 6.98
N GLU A 104 -8.15 17.82 5.74
CA GLU A 104 -8.86 17.34 4.55
C GLU A 104 -8.14 16.14 3.92
N PHE A 105 -8.91 15.14 3.48
CA PHE A 105 -8.36 13.89 2.92
C PHE A 105 -7.47 14.11 1.70
N HIS A 106 -7.88 15.02 0.80
CA HIS A 106 -7.09 15.30 -0.39
C HIS A 106 -5.73 15.91 -0.05
N LYS A 107 -5.67 16.81 0.95
CA LYS A 107 -4.40 17.37 1.43
C LYS A 107 -3.51 16.30 2.05
N SER A 108 -4.08 15.41 2.85
CA SER A 108 -3.36 14.26 3.40
C SER A 108 -2.77 13.36 2.31
N ALA A 109 -3.57 12.99 1.31
CA ALA A 109 -3.11 12.17 0.17
C ALA A 109 -2.04 12.88 -0.67
N MET A 110 -2.21 14.19 -0.93
CA MET A 110 -1.21 15.01 -1.62
C MET A 110 0.11 15.08 -0.84
N MET A 111 0.05 15.18 0.49
CA MET A 111 1.26 15.20 1.30
C MET A 111 2.02 13.89 1.28
N VAL A 112 1.32 12.75 1.27
CA VAL A 112 1.95 11.43 1.05
C VAL A 112 2.62 11.40 -0.33
N THR A 113 1.91 11.87 -1.37
CA THR A 113 2.44 11.94 -2.74
C THR A 113 3.70 12.80 -2.84
N LEU A 114 3.68 14.01 -2.27
CA LEU A 114 4.85 14.89 -2.19
C LEU A 114 6.01 14.27 -1.45
N SER A 115 5.73 13.49 -0.41
CA SER A 115 6.76 12.78 0.37
C SER A 115 7.47 11.74 -0.48
N PHE A 116 6.72 11.00 -1.32
CA PHE A 116 7.32 10.08 -2.29
C PHE A 116 8.06 10.79 -3.42
N LEU A 117 7.52 11.88 -3.97
CA LEU A 117 8.22 12.67 -4.98
C LEU A 117 9.58 13.15 -4.46
N ARG A 118 9.61 13.68 -3.24
CA ARG A 118 10.85 14.08 -2.56
C ARG A 118 11.80 12.90 -2.38
N PHE A 119 11.27 11.71 -2.09
CA PHE A 119 12.08 10.51 -1.95
C PHE A 119 12.68 10.08 -3.31
N MET A 120 11.87 10.02 -4.36
CA MET A 120 12.31 9.67 -5.71
C MET A 120 13.39 10.63 -6.25
N LEU A 121 13.21 11.93 -6.00
CA LEU A 121 14.20 12.96 -6.36
C LEU A 121 15.52 12.87 -5.60
N LYS A 122 15.59 12.11 -4.50
CA LYS A 122 16.83 11.88 -3.74
C LYS A 122 17.46 10.52 -4.05
N LYS A 123 16.75 9.63 -4.74
CA LYS A 123 17.22 8.31 -5.13
C LYS A 123 18.11 8.38 -6.37
N HIS A 124 18.00 9.48 -7.14
CA HIS A 124 18.84 9.86 -8.29
C HIS A 124 19.65 11.12 -7.95
#